data_AF-A0A956EMZ5-F1
#
_entry.id   AF-A0A956EMZ5-F1
#
_cell.length_a   1.000
_cell.length_b   1.000
_cell.length_c   1.000
_cell.angle_alpha   90.00
_cell.angle_beta   90.00
_cell.angle_gamma   90.00
#
_symmetry.space_group_name_H-M   'P 1'
#
loop_
_entity.id
_entity.type
_entity.pdbx_description
1 polymer ?
#
loop_
_entity_poly.entity_id
_entity_poly.type
_entity_poly.pdbx_seq_one_letter_code
_entity_poly.pdbx_strand_id
1 'polypeptide(L)'
;MAYEPRHSPDHNNTGWPPGVPYIIGNEGCERFSYYGMRAILTVFLAQYLYIHHPVFSQDAERTAKAHYHVFAGAVYLFPLLGAVIADRLFGKYRTILWLSMVYVAGHAVLAVSEHSVTGFWIGLGLIAVGSGGIKPNVSAHVG
;
A
#
# COMPACT_ATOMS: atom_id res chain seq x y z
N MET A 1 30.73 -16.49 17.08
CA MET A 1 29.39 -15.87 17.00
C MET A 1 28.41 -16.94 17.43
N ALA A 2 28.04 -16.96 18.71
CA ALA A 2 27.25 -18.04 19.29
C ALA A 2 25.80 -17.96 18.79
N TYR A 3 25.26 -19.09 18.35
CA TYR A 3 23.85 -19.24 17.99
C TYR A 3 23.03 -19.28 19.27
N GLU A 4 22.33 -18.19 19.58
CA GLU A 4 21.35 -18.14 20.67
C GLU A 4 20.09 -18.89 20.20
N PRO A 5 19.69 -20.01 20.86
CA PRO A 5 18.48 -20.71 20.49
C PRO A 5 17.25 -19.82 20.77
N ARG A 6 16.27 -19.84 19.87
CA ARG A 6 14.97 -19.18 20.10
C ARG A 6 14.31 -19.81 21.32
N HIS A 7 14.40 -19.15 22.48
CA HIS A 7 13.65 -19.53 23.66
C HIS A 7 12.14 -19.43 23.34
N SER A 8 11.40 -20.49 23.68
CA SER A 8 9.94 -20.44 23.72
C SER A 8 9.50 -19.28 24.63
N PRO A 9 8.49 -18.48 24.25
CA PRO A 9 8.09 -17.30 25.00
C PRO A 9 7.85 -17.64 26.47
N ASP A 10 8.44 -16.85 27.37
CA ASP A 10 8.32 -17.05 28.80
C ASP A 10 6.83 -17.00 29.19
N HIS A 11 6.26 -18.11 29.66
CA HIS A 11 4.84 -18.19 30.03
C HIS A 11 4.43 -17.19 31.13
N ASN A 12 5.40 -16.58 31.82
CA ASN A 12 5.18 -15.58 32.86
C ASN A 12 5.18 -14.13 32.32
N ASN A 13 5.51 -13.92 31.04
CA ASN A 13 5.41 -12.63 30.38
C ASN A 13 4.03 -12.52 29.71
N THR A 14 3.08 -11.90 30.43
CA THR A 14 1.73 -11.61 29.93
C THR A 14 1.71 -10.42 28.95
N GLY A 15 2.87 -9.77 28.74
CA GLY A 15 3.05 -8.67 27.81
C GLY A 15 3.18 -9.13 26.36
N TRP A 16 2.85 -8.22 25.44
CA TRP A 16 2.99 -8.49 24.02
C TRP A 16 4.47 -8.46 23.63
N PRO A 17 4.92 -9.28 22.66
CA PRO A 17 6.29 -9.21 22.16
C PRO A 17 6.61 -7.77 21.69
N PRO A 18 7.84 -7.27 21.93
CA PRO A 18 8.19 -5.87 21.72
C PRO A 18 8.01 -5.39 20.27
N GLY A 19 7.96 -6.30 19.29
CA GLY A 19 7.71 -5.97 17.89
C GLY A 19 6.24 -5.72 17.53
N VAL A 20 5.29 -6.23 18.30
CA VAL A 20 3.86 -6.19 17.93
C VAL A 20 3.25 -4.77 17.92
N PRO A 21 3.55 -3.87 18.88
CA PRO A 21 3.05 -2.50 18.84
C PRO A 21 3.46 -1.75 17.57
N TYR A 22 4.70 -1.96 17.09
CA TYR A 22 5.20 -1.34 15.85
C TYR A 22 4.47 -1.88 14.62
N ILE A 23 4.15 -3.17 14.59
CA ILE A 23 3.39 -3.80 13.50
C ILE A 23 1.96 -3.24 13.45
N ILE A 24 1.28 -3.15 14.60
CA ILE A 24 -0.07 -2.59 14.69
C ILE A 24 -0.07 -1.11 14.26
N GLY A 25 0.90 -0.33 14.74
CA GLY A 25 1.03 1.07 14.36
C GLY A 25 1.20 1.24 12.85
N ASN A 26 2.11 0.46 12.24
CA ASN A 26 2.33 0.47 10.79
C ASN A 26 1.06 0.08 10.01
N GLU A 27 0.39 -1.01 10.41
CA GLU A 27 -0.87 -1.46 9.79
C GLU A 27 -1.97 -0.41 9.91
N GLY A 28 -2.10 0.23 11.08
CA GLY A 28 -3.06 1.30 11.31
C GLY A 28 -2.80 2.51 10.42
N CYS A 29 -1.54 2.95 10.33
CA CYS A 29 -1.13 4.06 9.46
C CYS A 29 -1.35 3.75 7.98
N GLU A 30 -1.02 2.54 7.52
CA GLU A 30 -1.25 2.11 6.15
C GLU A 30 -2.75 2.17 5.81
N ARG A 31 -3.59 1.58 6.65
CA ARG A 31 -5.05 1.59 6.48
C ARG A 31 -5.63 3.00 6.48
N PHE A 32 -5.20 3.84 7.42
CA PHE A 32 -5.65 5.23 7.47
C PHE A 32 -5.33 5.96 6.16
N SER A 33 -4.09 5.83 5.69
CA SER A 33 -3.64 6.44 4.44
C SER A 33 -4.39 5.87 3.22
N TYR A 34 -4.63 4.56 3.17
CA TYR A 34 -5.34 3.90 2.08
C TYR A 34 -6.80 4.35 1.99
N TYR A 35 -7.54 4.32 3.09
CA TYR A 35 -8.95 4.74 3.10
C TYR A 35 -9.10 6.24 2.89
N GLY A 36 -8.19 7.06 3.44
CA GLY A 36 -8.15 8.50 3.22
C GLY A 36 -7.97 8.85 1.74
N MET A 37 -6.95 8.29 1.10
CA MET A 37 -6.73 8.48 -0.35
C MET A 37 -7.91 7.96 -1.16
N ARG A 38 -8.44 6.77 -0.85
CA ARG A 38 -9.57 6.17 -1.58
C ARG A 38 -10.85 7.01 -1.49
N ALA A 39 -11.09 7.71 -0.38
CA ALA A 39 -12.25 8.58 -0.20
C ALA A 39 -12.22 9.81 -1.11
N ILE A 40 -11.04 10.42 -1.30
CA ILE A 40 -10.89 11.64 -2.09
C ILE A 40 -10.53 11.37 -3.56
N LEU A 41 -10.00 10.19 -3.88
CA LEU A 41 -9.44 9.83 -5.19
C LEU A 41 -10.40 10.12 -6.36
N THR A 42 -11.63 9.61 -6.30
CA THR A 42 -12.60 9.76 -7.39
C THR A 42 -13.01 11.22 -7.59
N VAL A 43 -13.18 11.96 -6.49
CA VAL A 43 -13.54 13.38 -6.52
C VAL A 43 -12.40 14.19 -7.12
N PHE A 44 -11.17 13.95 -6.68
CA PHE A 44 -9.97 14.61 -7.22
C PHE A 44 -9.80 14.34 -8.73
N LEU A 45 -9.94 13.09 -9.16
CA LEU A 45 -9.87 12.72 -10.57
C LEU A 45 -10.93 13.43 -11.41
N ALA A 46 -12.20 13.41 -10.97
CA ALA A 46 -13.30 13.97 -11.72
C ALA A 46 -13.28 15.50 -11.77
N GLN A 47 -13.07 16.15 -10.63
CA GLN A 47 -13.28 17.59 -10.46
C GLN A 47 -12.02 18.43 -10.59
N TYR A 48 -10.83 17.83 -10.50
CA TYR A 48 -9.57 18.55 -10.58
C TYR A 48 -8.75 18.09 -11.78
N LEU A 49 -8.46 16.79 -11.89
CA LEU A 49 -7.50 16.31 -12.88
C LEU A 49 -8.10 16.18 -14.30
N TYR A 50 -9.29 15.60 -14.44
CA TYR A 50 -9.88 15.30 -15.75
C TYR A 50 -10.70 16.44 -16.33
N ILE A 51 -11.29 17.30 -15.51
CA ILE A 51 -12.04 18.45 -16.01
C ILE A 51 -11.16 19.44 -16.78
N HIS A 52 -9.89 19.54 -16.39
CA HIS A 52 -8.89 20.39 -17.04
C HIS A 52 -8.14 19.68 -18.18
N HIS A 53 -8.41 18.39 -18.42
CA HIS A 53 -7.74 17.61 -19.45
C HIS A 53 -8.58 17.55 -20.74
N PRO A 54 -8.03 17.90 -21.91
CA PRO A 54 -8.80 18.03 -23.16
C PRO A 54 -9.44 16.71 -23.63
N VAL A 55 -8.88 15.56 -23.24
CA VAL A 55 -9.38 14.23 -23.63
C VAL A 55 -10.48 13.72 -22.69
N PHE A 56 -10.45 14.10 -21.41
CA PHE A 56 -11.31 13.50 -20.38
C PHE A 56 -12.45 14.41 -19.93
N SER A 57 -12.44 15.68 -20.33
CA SER A 57 -13.35 16.72 -19.84
C SER A 57 -14.84 16.45 -20.12
N GLN A 58 -15.18 15.79 -21.23
CA GLN A 58 -16.58 15.51 -21.61
C GLN A 58 -17.23 14.44 -20.71
N ASP A 59 -16.46 13.48 -20.21
CA ASP A 59 -16.94 12.32 -19.43
C ASP A 59 -16.11 12.13 -18.14
N ALA A 60 -15.68 13.24 -17.53
CA ALA A 60 -14.70 13.24 -16.44
C ALA A 60 -15.15 12.36 -15.25
N GLU A 61 -16.41 12.45 -14.83
CA GLU A 61 -16.94 11.67 -13.71
C GLU A 61 -16.99 10.17 -13.99
N ARG A 62 -17.49 9.79 -15.19
CA ARG A 62 -17.60 8.39 -15.59
C ARG A 62 -16.22 7.76 -15.74
N THR A 63 -15.28 8.50 -16.33
CA THR A 63 -13.90 8.07 -16.54
C THR A 63 -13.16 7.94 -15.20
N ALA A 64 -13.32 8.90 -14.29
CA ALA A 64 -12.78 8.82 -12.93
C ALA A 64 -13.28 7.59 -12.17
N LYS A 65 -14.58 7.30 -12.22
CA LYS A 65 -15.16 6.09 -11.60
C LYS A 65 -14.59 4.82 -12.21
N ALA A 66 -14.48 4.74 -13.54
CA ALA A 66 -13.89 3.57 -14.21
C ALA A 66 -12.43 3.34 -13.77
N HIS A 67 -11.63 4.40 -13.73
CA HIS A 67 -10.24 4.35 -13.31
C HIS A 67 -10.06 3.99 -11.83
N TYR A 68 -10.94 4.50 -10.96
CA TYR A 68 -11.01 4.05 -9.57
C TYR A 68 -11.24 2.54 -9.45
N HIS A 69 -12.15 1.97 -10.24
CA HIS A 69 -12.41 0.53 -10.20
C HIS A 69 -11.23 -0.29 -10.72
N VAL A 70 -10.54 0.19 -11.75
CA VAL A 70 -9.30 -0.45 -12.25
C VAL A 70 -8.23 -0.42 -11.16
N PHE A 71 -8.03 0.72 -10.50
CA PHE A 71 -7.10 0.83 -9.38
C PHE A 71 -7.48 -0.10 -8.22
N ALA A 72 -8.75 -0.12 -7.81
CA ALA A 72 -9.22 -1.01 -6.76
C ALA A 72 -8.97 -2.48 -7.12
N GLY A 73 -9.28 -2.89 -8.35
CA GLY A 73 -9.00 -4.24 -8.86
C GLY A 73 -7.50 -4.58 -8.80
N ALA A 74 -6.64 -3.64 -9.21
CA ALA A 74 -5.19 -3.80 -9.11
C ALA A 74 -4.73 -4.00 -7.67
N VAL A 75 -5.20 -3.17 -6.71
CA VAL A 75 -4.87 -3.30 -5.28
C VAL A 75 -5.30 -4.66 -4.70
N TYR A 76 -6.35 -5.29 -5.23
CA TYR A 76 -6.75 -6.64 -4.82
C TYR A 76 -5.96 -7.75 -5.52
N LEU A 77 -5.44 -7.51 -6.72
CA LEU A 77 -4.68 -8.48 -7.50
C LEU A 77 -3.18 -8.52 -7.12
N PHE A 78 -2.56 -7.35 -6.94
CA PHE A 78 -1.14 -7.22 -6.62
C PHE A 78 -0.71 -7.96 -5.33
N PRO A 79 -1.55 -8.15 -4.30
CA PRO A 79 -1.19 -8.99 -3.16
C PRO A 79 -0.93 -10.45 -3.51
N LEU A 80 -1.68 -11.00 -4.45
CA LEU A 80 -1.48 -12.38 -4.91
C LEU A 80 -0.12 -12.52 -5.59
N LEU A 81 0.24 -11.57 -6.46
CA LEU A 81 1.53 -11.55 -7.14
C LEU A 81 2.68 -11.24 -6.17
N GLY A 82 2.47 -10.29 -5.26
CA GLY A 82 3.45 -9.85 -4.26
C GLY A 82 3.81 -10.95 -3.27
N ALA A 83 2.84 -11.77 -2.84
CA ALA A 83 3.08 -12.91 -1.96
C ALA A 83 4.04 -13.94 -2.60
N VAL A 84 3.78 -14.34 -3.84
CA VAL A 84 4.61 -15.33 -4.56
C VAL A 84 6.05 -14.84 -4.76
N ILE A 85 6.23 -13.55 -5.01
CA ILE A 85 7.56 -12.92 -5.19
C ILE A 85 8.27 -12.81 -3.84
N ALA A 86 7.56 -12.38 -2.80
CA ALA A 86 8.11 -12.22 -1.45
C ALA A 86 8.59 -13.55 -0.87
N ASP A 87 7.83 -14.63 -1.07
CA ASP A 87 8.17 -15.96 -0.58
C ASP A 87 9.42 -16.55 -1.24
N ARG A 88 9.75 -16.12 -2.47
CA ARG A 88 10.89 -16.66 -3.23
C ARG A 88 12.19 -15.85 -3.13
N LEU A 89 12.13 -14.54 -2.94
CA LEU A 89 13.31 -13.69 -3.23
C LEU A 89 13.93 -13.00 -2.00
N PHE A 90 13.16 -12.62 -0.98
CA PHE A 90 13.69 -11.81 0.12
C PHE A 90 12.99 -12.13 1.44
N GLY A 91 13.77 -12.37 2.50
CA GLY A 91 13.24 -12.65 3.84
C GLY A 91 12.15 -11.65 4.28
N LYS A 92 11.08 -12.18 4.89
CA LYS A 92 9.79 -11.49 5.13
C LYS A 92 9.92 -10.05 5.65
N TYR A 93 10.78 -9.80 6.64
CA TYR A 93 10.94 -8.47 7.25
C TYR A 93 11.49 -7.40 6.28
N ARG A 94 12.49 -7.75 5.47
CA ARG A 94 13.10 -6.80 4.50
C ARG A 94 12.12 -6.45 3.40
N THR A 95 11.32 -7.42 2.96
CA THR A 95 10.30 -7.22 1.94
C THR A 95 9.20 -6.27 2.41
N ILE A 96 8.73 -6.40 3.65
CA ILE A 96 7.75 -5.45 4.22
C ILE A 96 8.32 -4.03 4.24
N LEU A 97 9.56 -3.83 4.72
CA LEU A 97 10.17 -2.50 4.79
C LEU A 97 10.32 -1.85 3.40
N TRP A 98 10.81 -2.60 2.41
CA TRP A 98 10.96 -2.08 1.05
C TRP A 98 9.61 -1.71 0.43
N LEU A 99 8.58 -2.53 0.63
CA LEU A 99 7.25 -2.25 0.11
C LEU A 99 6.55 -1.10 0.83
N SER A 100 6.76 -0.94 2.14
CA SER A 100 6.32 0.26 2.88
C SER A 100 6.98 1.52 2.34
N MET A 101 8.27 1.49 2.01
CA MET A 101 8.94 2.64 1.38
C MET A 101 8.37 2.97 -0.01
N VAL A 102 8.10 1.95 -0.83
CA VAL A 102 7.43 2.11 -2.14
C VAL A 102 6.02 2.70 -1.98
N TYR A 103 5.26 2.26 -0.97
CA TYR A 103 3.93 2.77 -0.66
C TYR A 103 3.98 4.26 -0.29
N VAL A 104 4.88 4.64 0.62
CA VAL A 104 5.07 6.06 1.03
C VAL A 104 5.54 6.91 -0.15
N ALA A 105 6.46 6.40 -0.98
CA ALA A 105 6.90 7.08 -2.19
C ALA A 105 5.75 7.30 -3.18
N GLY A 106 4.83 6.33 -3.32
CA GLY A 106 3.64 6.48 -4.15
C GLY A 106 2.74 7.63 -3.68
N HIS A 107 2.51 7.75 -2.37
CA HIS A 107 1.79 8.90 -1.80
C HIS A 107 2.52 10.23 -1.99
N ALA A 108 3.85 10.25 -1.85
CA ALA A 108 4.64 11.44 -2.13
C ALA A 108 4.53 11.87 -3.61
N VAL A 109 4.55 10.91 -4.53
CA VAL A 109 4.35 11.17 -5.96
C VAL A 109 2.95 11.72 -6.23
N LEU A 110 1.91 11.17 -5.58
CA LEU A 110 0.55 11.74 -5.70
C LEU A 110 0.48 13.18 -5.17
N ALA A 111 1.16 13.48 -4.06
CA ALA A 111 1.18 14.82 -3.47
C ALA A 111 1.91 15.84 -4.37
N VAL A 112 2.98 15.44 -5.06
CA VAL A 112 3.74 16.34 -5.94
C VAL A 112 3.14 16.43 -7.35
N SER A 113 2.48 15.38 -7.82
CA SER A 113 2.01 15.26 -9.22
C SER A 113 0.55 15.68 -9.41
N GLU A 114 0.06 16.67 -8.66
CA GLU A 114 -1.35 17.07 -8.69
C GLU A 114 -1.84 17.58 -10.05
N HIS A 115 -0.93 18.14 -10.86
CA HIS A 115 -1.23 18.68 -12.19
C HIS A 115 -0.89 17.73 -13.35
N SER A 116 -0.25 16.59 -13.08
CA SER A 116 0.24 15.67 -14.11
C SER A 116 -0.50 14.35 -14.05
N VAL A 117 -1.29 14.07 -15.09
CA VAL A 117 -2.03 12.80 -15.24
C VAL A 117 -1.09 11.60 -15.18
N THR A 118 0.05 11.68 -15.87
CA THR A 118 1.04 10.59 -15.89
C THR A 118 1.66 10.37 -14.51
N GLY A 119 2.04 11.44 -13.81
CA GLY A 119 2.60 11.33 -12.45
C GLY A 119 1.58 10.75 -11.47
N PHE A 120 0.31 11.14 -11.59
CA PHE A 120 -0.78 10.59 -10.80
C PHE A 120 -0.96 9.08 -10.99
N TRP A 121 -0.94 8.60 -12.24
CA TRP A 121 -1.00 7.16 -12.55
C TRP A 121 0.21 6.38 -12.06
N ILE A 122 1.40 6.96 -12.15
CA ILE A 122 2.61 6.38 -11.58
C ILE A 122 2.45 6.24 -10.06
N GLY A 123 2.01 7.30 -9.36
CA GLY A 123 1.75 7.27 -7.92
C GLY A 123 0.75 6.19 -7.51
N LEU A 124 -0.39 6.09 -8.21
CA LEU A 124 -1.38 5.02 -8.02
C LEU A 124 -0.78 3.62 -8.25
N GLY A 125 0.06 3.45 -9.27
CA GLY A 125 0.75 2.19 -9.54
C GLY A 125 1.71 1.80 -8.41
N LEU A 126 2.52 2.74 -7.92
CA LEU A 126 3.40 2.53 -6.77
C LEU A 126 2.62 2.12 -5.52
N ILE A 127 1.49 2.78 -5.24
CA ILE A 127 0.61 2.44 -4.11
C ILE A 127 0.02 1.04 -4.29
N ALA A 128 -0.43 0.68 -5.49
CA ALA A 128 -0.97 -0.65 -5.77
C ALA A 128 0.08 -1.74 -5.51
N VAL A 129 1.31 -1.55 -5.98
CA VAL A 129 2.44 -2.47 -5.75
C VAL A 129 2.82 -2.53 -4.27
N GLY A 130 2.94 -1.39 -3.59
CA GLY A 130 3.29 -1.31 -2.17
C GLY A 130 2.25 -1.98 -1.26
N SER A 131 0.96 -1.75 -1.52
CA SER A 131 -0.14 -2.39 -0.78
C SER A 131 -0.20 -3.91 -0.99
N GLY A 132 0.32 -4.38 -2.14
CA GLY A 132 0.37 -5.77 -2.55
C GLY A 132 1.09 -6.64 -1.55
N GLY A 133 2.37 -6.41 -1.30
CA GLY A 133 3.16 -7.32 -0.45
C GLY A 133 3.17 -7.00 1.05
N ILE A 134 2.53 -5.92 1.52
CA ILE A 134 2.34 -5.66 2.97
C ILE A 134 1.32 -6.64 3.56
N LYS A 135 0.15 -6.76 2.92
CA LYS A 135 -0.99 -7.58 3.40
C LYS A 135 -0.70 -9.07 3.65
N PRO A 136 -0.06 -9.82 2.73
CA PRO A 136 0.24 -11.24 2.98
C PRO A 136 1.31 -11.42 4.06
N ASN A 137 2.33 -10.55 4.12
CA ASN A 137 3.48 -10.72 5.01
C ASN A 137 3.25 -10.31 6.47
N VAL A 138 2.33 -9.37 6.74
CA VAL A 138 1.93 -9.02 8.12
C VAL A 138 1.10 -10.14 8.74
N SER A 139 0.15 -10.72 7.99
CA SER A 139 -0.64 -11.87 8.46
C SER A 139 0.24 -13.08 8.80
N ALA A 140 1.30 -13.30 8.03
CA ALA A 140 2.25 -14.39 8.22
C ALA A 140 3.33 -14.15 9.32
N HIS A 141 3.27 -13.02 10.02
CA HIS A 141 4.13 -12.71 11.18
C HIS A 141 3.37 -12.65 12.51
N VAL A 142 2.05 -12.43 12.46
CA VAL A 142 1.18 -12.44 13.64
C VAL A 142 0.56 -13.83 13.87
N GLY A 143 0.43 -14.65 12.83
CA GLY A 143 -0.01 -16.04 12.88
C GLY A 143 1.12 -17.06 13.02
#